data_AF-B9LZI1-F1
#
_entry.id   AF-B9LZI1-F1
#
_cell.length_a   1.000
_cell.length_b   1.000
_cell.length_c   1.000
_cell.angle_alpha   90.00
_cell.angle_beta   90.00
_cell.angle_gamma   90.00
#
_symmetry.space_group_name_H-M   'P 1'
#
loop_
_entity.id
_entity.type
_entity.pdbx_description
1 polymer ?
#
loop_
_entity_poly.entity_id
_entity_poly.type
_entity_poly.pdbx_seq_one_letter_code
_entity_poly.pdbx_strand_id
1 'polypeptide(L)'
;MKIVFIVLMSVCLWMPASESQAAVYQWVDDKGVVHFTDNADKIPSKYLNKVRERESVNGSVTVTPSTVQPSKQPDRGDTVDRAPVREDEGVWRSRFSGLREEKKQVERGLVAKKEKLATLRRKKAAYGRGSDRTAYYDQYAEIERDETRIKELEQRLRDLDAEAGRAGVPLEWRQ
;
A
#
# COMPACT_ATOMS: atom_id res chain seq x y z
N MET A 1 -7.59 42.27 31.74
CA MET A 1 -8.23 41.14 31.01
C MET A 1 -7.63 40.94 29.61
N LYS A 2 -7.90 41.77 28.59
CA LYS A 2 -7.41 41.54 27.20
C LYS A 2 -5.91 41.20 27.08
N ILE A 3 -5.03 41.94 27.77
CA ILE A 3 -3.57 41.70 27.76
C ILE A 3 -3.21 40.31 28.33
N VAL A 4 -3.88 39.85 29.38
CA VAL A 4 -3.67 38.51 29.96
C VAL A 4 -4.03 37.42 28.95
N PHE A 5 -5.10 37.62 28.16
CA PHE A 5 -5.51 36.71 27.10
C PHE A 5 -4.47 36.63 25.96
N ILE A 6 -3.86 37.76 25.59
CA ILE A 6 -2.81 37.83 24.57
C ILE A 6 -1.54 37.12 25.07
N VAL A 7 -1.10 37.38 26.31
CA VAL A 7 0.05 36.71 26.92
C VAL A 7 -0.18 35.19 27.01
N LEU A 8 -1.37 34.76 27.45
CA LEU A 8 -1.72 33.33 27.52
C LEU A 8 -1.63 32.65 26.15
N MET A 9 -2.15 33.29 25.09
CA MET A 9 -2.07 32.75 23.73
C MET A 9 -0.63 32.71 23.19
N SER A 10 0.18 33.73 23.45
CA SER A 10 1.61 33.71 23.07
C SER A 10 2.40 32.59 23.76
N VAL A 11 2.10 32.29 25.03
CA VAL A 11 2.73 31.17 25.75
C VAL A 11 2.36 29.82 25.14
N CYS A 12 1.09 29.60 24.77
CA CYS A 12 0.69 28.38 24.05
C CYS A 12 1.37 28.22 22.68
N LEU A 13 1.72 29.33 22.01
CA LEU A 13 2.45 29.31 20.73
C LEU A 13 3.94 28.92 20.85
N TRP A 14 4.48 28.83 22.07
CA TRP A 14 5.88 28.50 22.34
C TRP A 14 6.05 27.10 22.94
N MET A 15 4.97 26.29 23.03
CA MET A 15 5.11 24.88 23.37
C MET A 15 5.76 24.12 22.20
N PRO A 16 6.84 23.34 22.43
CA PRO A 16 7.38 22.47 21.40
C PRO A 16 6.33 21.42 21.02
N ALA A 17 6.14 21.20 19.73
CA ALA A 17 5.32 20.08 19.27
C ALA A 17 6.05 18.78 19.63
N SER A 18 5.45 17.96 20.50
CA SER A 18 5.98 16.64 20.84
C SER A 18 6.08 15.79 19.56
N GLU A 19 7.30 15.48 19.12
CA GLU A 19 7.52 14.60 17.98
C GLU A 19 6.95 13.22 18.30
N SER A 20 5.85 12.86 17.64
CA SER A 20 5.27 11.52 17.74
C SER A 20 6.17 10.53 17.00
N GLN A 21 7.18 10.00 17.69
CA GLN A 21 8.07 8.97 17.17
C GLN A 21 7.29 7.67 16.92
N ALA A 22 6.75 7.55 15.71
CA ALA A 22 6.13 6.34 15.21
C ALA A 22 7.25 5.34 14.82
N ALA A 23 7.74 4.58 15.81
CA ALA A 23 8.67 3.50 15.58
C ALA A 23 8.00 2.39 14.75
N VAL A 24 8.44 2.24 13.50
CA VAL A 24 7.90 1.21 12.59
C VAL A 24 8.71 -0.08 12.79
N TYR A 25 8.12 -1.05 13.47
CA TYR A 25 8.74 -2.33 13.74
C TYR A 25 8.59 -3.28 12.55
N GLN A 26 9.72 -3.76 12.01
CA GLN A 26 9.76 -4.77 10.96
C GLN A 26 10.18 -6.13 11.55
N TRP A 27 9.44 -7.19 11.26
CA TRP A 27 9.88 -8.57 11.56
C TRP A 27 9.59 -9.53 10.39
N VAL A 28 10.19 -10.72 10.47
CA VAL A 28 10.00 -11.80 9.49
C VAL A 28 9.46 -13.02 10.22
N ASP A 29 8.34 -13.58 9.73
CA ASP A 29 7.72 -14.75 10.33
C ASP A 29 8.38 -16.08 9.89
N ASP A 30 7.92 -17.21 10.46
CA ASP A 30 8.43 -18.55 10.12
C ASP A 30 8.21 -18.94 8.63
N LYS A 31 7.39 -18.19 7.88
CA LYS A 31 7.10 -18.41 6.44
C LYS A 31 7.91 -17.47 5.54
N GLY A 32 8.78 -16.62 6.12
CA GLY A 32 9.55 -15.63 5.38
C GLY A 32 8.79 -14.36 5.01
N VAL A 33 7.56 -14.18 5.50
CA VAL A 33 6.76 -12.97 5.21
C VAL A 33 7.24 -11.82 6.09
N VAL A 34 7.48 -10.67 5.48
CA VAL A 34 7.82 -9.42 6.17
C VAL A 34 6.54 -8.75 6.64
N HIS A 35 6.47 -8.50 7.96
CA HIS A 35 5.37 -7.75 8.58
C HIS A 35 5.88 -6.42 9.13
N PHE A 36 4.98 -5.42 9.18
CA PHE A 36 5.24 -4.09 9.71
C PHE A 36 4.15 -3.72 10.72
N THR A 37 4.51 -3.06 11.82
CA THR A 37 3.54 -2.50 12.76
C THR A 37 4.09 -1.32 13.54
N ASP A 38 3.21 -0.39 13.90
CA ASP A 38 3.53 0.82 14.69
C ASP A 38 3.29 0.60 16.20
N ASN A 39 3.06 -0.65 16.63
CA ASN A 39 2.84 -1.02 18.03
C ASN A 39 3.47 -2.39 18.33
N ALA A 40 4.50 -2.39 19.18
CA ALA A 40 5.27 -3.59 19.56
C ALA A 40 4.42 -4.73 20.18
N ASP A 41 3.32 -4.42 20.87
CA ASP A 41 2.44 -5.42 21.50
C ASP A 41 1.76 -6.36 20.47
N LYS A 42 1.71 -5.95 19.20
CA LYS A 42 1.18 -6.75 18.09
C LYS A 42 2.19 -7.74 17.51
N ILE A 43 3.46 -7.69 17.92
CA ILE A 43 4.50 -8.60 17.47
C ILE A 43 4.44 -9.89 18.32
N PRO A 44 4.17 -11.07 17.74
CA PRO A 44 4.16 -12.31 18.50
C PRO A 44 5.52 -12.55 19.17
N SER A 45 5.52 -12.92 20.45
CA SER A 45 6.73 -12.98 21.30
C SER A 45 7.89 -13.81 20.70
N LYS A 46 7.57 -14.83 19.91
CA LYS A 46 8.53 -15.65 19.14
C LYS A 46 9.44 -14.83 18.20
N TYR A 47 8.99 -13.67 17.75
CA TYR A 47 9.68 -12.83 16.76
C TYR A 47 10.35 -11.58 17.32
N LEU A 48 10.16 -11.23 18.61
CA LEU A 48 10.75 -10.04 19.23
C LEU A 48 12.28 -10.01 19.04
N ASN A 49 12.95 -11.15 19.21
CA ASN A 49 14.39 -11.33 19.02
C ASN A 49 14.86 -11.23 17.54
N LYS A 50 13.96 -10.94 16.60
CA LYS A 50 14.22 -10.74 15.16
C LYS A 50 13.70 -9.40 14.64
N VAL A 51 13.14 -8.55 15.50
CA VAL A 51 12.65 -7.23 15.10
C VAL A 51 13.81 -6.34 14.70
N ARG A 52 13.63 -5.57 13.62
CA ARG A 52 14.41 -4.37 13.34
C ARG A 52 13.49 -3.16 13.45
N GLU A 53 13.79 -2.31 14.42
CA GLU A 53 13.24 -0.97 14.51
C GLU A 53 13.80 -0.13 13.35
N ARG A 54 12.94 0.68 12.72
CA ARG A 54 13.36 1.68 11.74
C ARG A 54 12.98 3.06 12.27
N GLU A 55 13.99 3.86 12.54
CA GLU A 55 13.83 5.29 12.83
C GLU A 55 13.15 5.98 11.65
N SER A 56 12.24 6.92 11.94
CA SER A 56 11.49 7.65 10.92
C SER A 56 12.40 8.61 10.15
N VAL A 57 12.25 8.65 8.82
CA VAL A 57 13.19 9.33 7.93
C VAL A 57 13.11 10.87 8.08
N ASN A 58 14.03 11.43 8.87
CA ASN A 58 14.59 12.76 8.62
C ASN A 58 15.87 12.59 7.79
N GLY A 59 15.93 13.24 6.62
CA GLY A 59 16.76 12.77 5.51
C GLY A 59 18.16 13.39 5.40
N SER A 60 19.09 12.59 4.86
CA SER A 60 20.21 13.07 4.04
C SER A 60 20.63 11.97 3.06
N VAL A 61 21.07 12.33 1.85
CA VAL A 61 21.55 11.39 0.82
C VAL A 61 23.06 11.55 0.69
N THR A 62 23.82 10.50 1.05
CA THR A 62 25.30 10.46 0.94
C THR A 62 25.77 9.04 0.60
N VAL A 63 26.89 8.92 -0.12
CA VAL A 63 27.43 7.68 -0.73
C VAL A 63 28.97 7.79 -0.83
N THR A 64 29.77 6.71 -0.95
CA THR A 64 29.41 5.31 -1.25
C THR A 64 30.03 4.22 -0.34
N PRO A 65 31.37 3.98 -0.29
CA PRO A 65 31.81 2.58 -0.41
C PRO A 65 32.82 2.00 0.60
N SER A 66 32.79 0.65 0.70
CA SER A 66 33.88 -0.31 1.03
C SER A 66 34.38 -0.42 2.48
N THR A 67 34.99 -1.51 2.98
CA THR A 67 35.06 -3.00 2.70
C THR A 67 35.92 -3.58 3.87
N VAL A 68 35.61 -4.70 4.55
CA VAL A 68 35.82 -6.18 4.29
C VAL A 68 34.83 -6.94 5.23
N GLN A 69 34.34 -8.19 5.09
CA GLN A 69 34.81 -9.52 4.59
C GLN A 69 35.95 -10.19 5.43
N PRO A 70 36.11 -11.53 5.47
CA PRO A 70 35.37 -12.60 4.76
C PRO A 70 34.84 -13.76 5.67
N SER A 71 34.38 -14.83 5.02
CA SER A 71 33.92 -16.14 5.58
C SER A 71 32.44 -16.16 6.05
N LYS A 72 31.59 -17.13 5.65
CA LYS A 72 31.85 -18.37 4.86
C LYS A 72 30.68 -18.67 3.91
N GLN A 73 30.98 -18.77 2.61
CA GLN A 73 30.10 -19.38 1.62
C GLN A 73 30.24 -20.91 1.70
N PRO A 74 29.15 -21.67 1.89
CA PRO A 74 29.10 -23.05 1.47
C PRO A 74 28.73 -23.06 -0.02
N ASP A 75 29.72 -23.21 -0.90
CA ASP A 75 29.41 -23.63 -2.26
C ASP A 75 29.02 -25.11 -2.19
N ARG A 76 27.73 -25.38 -2.41
CA ARG A 76 27.21 -26.72 -2.62
C ARG A 76 25.94 -26.62 -3.44
N GLY A 77 26.13 -26.49 -4.75
CA GLY A 77 25.11 -26.93 -5.69
C GLY A 77 24.83 -28.41 -5.47
N ASP A 78 23.64 -28.73 -5.00
CA ASP A 78 22.95 -29.99 -5.26
C ASP A 78 21.44 -29.71 -5.20
N THR A 79 20.70 -30.37 -6.09
CA THR A 79 19.27 -30.14 -6.28
C THR A 79 18.46 -30.59 -5.07
N VAL A 80 17.79 -29.66 -4.39
CA VAL A 80 16.63 -29.98 -3.55
C VAL A 80 15.36 -29.70 -4.35
N ASP A 81 14.80 -30.78 -4.89
CA ASP A 81 13.57 -30.88 -5.68
C ASP A 81 12.58 -29.72 -5.55
N ARG A 82 12.67 -28.73 -6.45
CA ARG A 82 11.54 -27.81 -6.69
C ARG A 82 10.48 -28.48 -7.57
N ALA A 83 9.93 -29.57 -7.05
CA ALA A 83 8.70 -30.18 -7.56
C ALA A 83 7.61 -29.11 -7.68
N PRO A 84 6.78 -29.16 -8.73
CA PRO A 84 6.82 -28.07 -9.68
C PRO A 84 6.07 -26.83 -9.23
N VAL A 85 6.66 -25.67 -9.54
CA VAL A 85 5.87 -24.50 -9.92
C VAL A 85 5.13 -24.91 -11.21
N ARG A 86 3.86 -25.31 -11.04
CA ARG A 86 3.09 -26.11 -12.01
C ARG A 86 2.50 -25.30 -13.18
N GLU A 87 2.70 -23.99 -13.15
CA GLU A 87 2.30 -23.00 -14.15
C GLU A 87 3.54 -22.14 -14.45
N ASP A 88 3.87 -21.92 -15.72
CA ASP A 88 5.11 -21.24 -16.12
C ASP A 88 5.19 -19.78 -15.63
N GLU A 89 6.41 -19.22 -15.63
CA GLU A 89 6.68 -17.80 -15.35
C GLU A 89 5.75 -16.85 -16.12
N GLY A 90 5.49 -17.16 -17.40
CA GLY A 90 4.58 -16.39 -18.25
C GLY A 90 3.12 -16.43 -17.79
N VAL A 91 2.67 -17.54 -17.19
CA VAL A 91 1.31 -17.67 -16.64
C VAL A 91 1.15 -16.77 -15.41
N TRP A 92 2.09 -16.82 -14.46
CA TRP A 92 2.07 -15.97 -13.28
C TRP A 92 2.15 -14.48 -13.65
N ARG A 93 3.10 -14.09 -14.51
CA ARG A 93 3.22 -12.71 -14.99
C ARG A 93 1.97 -12.24 -15.73
N SER A 94 1.34 -13.09 -16.55
CA SER A 94 0.06 -12.78 -17.22
C SER A 94 -1.08 -12.57 -16.21
N ARG A 95 -1.21 -13.44 -15.19
CA ARG A 95 -2.23 -13.31 -14.13
C ARG A 95 -2.06 -12.01 -13.32
N PHE A 96 -0.84 -11.66 -12.91
CA PHE A 96 -0.57 -10.42 -12.18
C PHE A 96 -0.75 -9.17 -13.04
N SER A 97 -0.14 -9.13 -14.23
CA SER A 97 -0.22 -7.96 -15.11
C SER A 97 -1.63 -7.69 -15.64
N GLY A 98 -2.41 -8.75 -15.94
CA GLY A 98 -3.80 -8.64 -16.35
C GLY A 98 -4.68 -7.98 -15.28
N LEU A 99 -4.59 -8.45 -14.02
CA LEU A 99 -5.33 -7.84 -12.91
C LEU A 99 -4.91 -6.39 -12.63
N ARG A 100 -3.61 -6.06 -12.76
CA ARG A 100 -3.12 -4.68 -12.60
C ARG A 100 -3.60 -3.76 -13.70
N GLU A 101 -3.52 -4.19 -14.96
CA GLU A 101 -3.94 -3.35 -16.08
C GLU A 101 -5.48 -3.21 -16.10
N GLU A 102 -6.26 -4.23 -15.71
CA GLU A 102 -7.71 -4.06 -15.47
C GLU A 102 -7.97 -3.01 -14.37
N LYS A 103 -7.35 -3.14 -13.19
CA LYS A 103 -7.48 -2.15 -12.10
C LYS A 103 -7.15 -0.74 -12.59
N LYS A 104 -6.01 -0.58 -13.26
CA LYS A 104 -5.50 0.68 -13.79
C LYS A 104 -6.39 1.25 -14.91
N GLN A 105 -7.11 0.42 -15.67
CA GLN A 105 -8.12 0.88 -16.64
C GLN A 105 -9.38 1.41 -15.94
N VAL A 106 -9.88 0.69 -14.92
CA VAL A 106 -11.01 1.16 -14.09
C VAL A 106 -10.64 2.48 -13.39
N GLU A 107 -9.46 2.58 -12.76
CA GLU A 107 -8.97 3.80 -12.12
C GLU A 107 -8.90 5.00 -13.08
N ARG A 108 -8.41 4.80 -14.33
CA ARG A 108 -8.38 5.85 -15.36
C ARG A 108 -9.79 6.30 -15.77
N GLY A 109 -10.73 5.37 -15.97
CA GLY A 109 -12.12 5.70 -16.30
C GLY A 109 -12.85 6.43 -15.16
N LEU A 110 -12.55 6.05 -13.92
CA LEU A 110 -13.15 6.60 -12.69
C LEU A 110 -12.83 8.09 -12.51
N VAL A 111 -11.65 8.57 -12.92
CA VAL A 111 -11.32 10.01 -12.93
C VAL A 111 -12.31 10.79 -13.81
N ALA A 112 -12.47 10.38 -15.08
CA ALA A 112 -13.37 11.04 -16.02
C ALA A 112 -14.85 10.96 -15.57
N LYS A 113 -15.26 9.85 -14.94
CA LYS A 113 -16.58 9.72 -14.31
C LYS A 113 -16.79 10.71 -13.16
N LYS A 114 -15.79 10.91 -12.29
CA LYS A 114 -15.85 11.90 -11.19
C LYS A 114 -15.90 13.34 -11.70
N GLU A 115 -15.17 13.67 -12.77
CA GLU A 115 -15.31 14.98 -13.45
C GLU A 115 -16.73 15.17 -14.03
N LYS A 116 -17.25 14.16 -14.74
CA LYS A 116 -18.62 14.17 -15.28
C LYS A 116 -19.66 14.36 -14.17
N LEU A 117 -19.52 13.67 -13.03
CA LEU A 117 -20.36 13.88 -11.83
C LEU A 117 -20.29 15.33 -11.32
N ALA A 118 -19.11 15.95 -11.30
CA ALA A 118 -18.94 17.36 -10.91
C ALA A 118 -19.55 18.36 -11.92
N THR A 119 -19.66 18.01 -13.22
CA THR A 119 -20.47 18.80 -14.18
C THR A 119 -21.97 18.64 -13.94
N LEU A 120 -22.43 17.40 -13.69
CA LEU A 120 -23.84 17.10 -13.43
C LEU A 120 -24.33 17.74 -12.12
N ARG A 121 -23.50 17.74 -11.07
CA ARG A 121 -23.77 18.44 -9.81
C ARG A 121 -24.04 19.93 -10.03
N ARG A 122 -23.25 20.58 -10.91
CA ARG A 122 -23.43 22.00 -11.29
C ARG A 122 -24.70 22.22 -12.11
N LYS A 123 -24.97 21.40 -13.13
CA LYS A 123 -26.20 21.49 -13.95
C LYS A 123 -27.48 21.31 -13.11
N LYS A 124 -27.50 20.27 -12.26
CA LYS A 124 -28.59 19.97 -11.32
C LYS A 124 -28.89 21.15 -10.39
N ALA A 125 -27.85 21.83 -9.89
CA ALA A 125 -28.00 23.01 -9.04
C ALA A 125 -28.48 24.27 -9.79
N ALA A 126 -28.11 24.43 -11.06
CA ALA A 126 -28.47 25.60 -11.87
C ALA A 126 -29.85 25.52 -12.53
N TYR A 127 -30.29 24.33 -12.97
CA TYR A 127 -31.48 24.18 -13.83
C TYR A 127 -32.57 23.27 -13.28
N GLY A 128 -32.31 22.52 -12.19
CA GLY A 128 -33.33 21.73 -11.46
C GLY A 128 -34.06 20.62 -12.24
N ARG A 129 -33.66 20.33 -13.50
CA ARG A 129 -34.38 19.38 -14.36
C ARG A 129 -34.34 17.95 -13.84
N GLY A 130 -35.45 17.22 -14.04
CA GLY A 130 -35.55 15.80 -13.70
C GLY A 130 -34.50 14.93 -14.39
N SER A 131 -34.22 15.21 -15.67
CA SER A 131 -33.14 14.56 -16.46
C SER A 131 -31.78 14.62 -15.74
N ASP A 132 -31.44 15.80 -15.22
CA ASP A 132 -30.14 16.10 -14.63
C ASP A 132 -30.03 15.49 -13.23
N ARG A 133 -31.18 15.30 -12.56
CA ARG A 133 -31.28 14.52 -11.32
C ARG A 133 -31.02 13.04 -11.57
N THR A 134 -31.64 12.43 -12.59
CA THR A 134 -31.45 11.01 -12.92
C THR A 134 -30.01 10.75 -13.35
N ALA A 135 -29.51 11.48 -14.35
CA ALA A 135 -28.14 11.33 -14.86
C ALA A 135 -27.06 11.53 -13.78
N TYR A 136 -27.31 12.36 -12.76
CA TYR A 136 -26.44 12.49 -11.60
C TYR A 136 -26.35 11.19 -10.78
N TYR A 137 -27.49 10.53 -10.51
CA TYR A 137 -27.51 9.27 -9.74
C TYR A 137 -26.99 8.09 -10.56
N ASP A 138 -27.28 8.03 -11.86
CA ASP A 138 -26.72 7.03 -12.77
C ASP A 138 -25.19 7.11 -12.77
N GLN A 139 -24.64 8.33 -12.87
CA GLN A 139 -23.20 8.57 -12.85
C GLN A 139 -22.57 8.26 -11.48
N TYR A 140 -23.29 8.49 -10.39
CA TYR A 140 -22.85 8.13 -9.04
C TYR A 140 -22.78 6.61 -8.88
N ALA A 141 -23.81 5.87 -9.31
CA ALA A 141 -23.85 4.41 -9.27
C ALA A 141 -22.81 3.75 -10.21
N GLU A 142 -22.44 4.40 -11.32
CA GLU A 142 -21.26 3.99 -12.09
C GLU A 142 -19.95 4.11 -11.29
N ILE A 143 -19.75 5.18 -10.52
CA ILE A 143 -18.53 5.38 -9.72
C ILE A 143 -18.49 4.37 -8.55
N GLU A 144 -19.61 4.14 -7.88
CA GLU A 144 -19.71 3.18 -6.77
C GLU A 144 -19.44 1.74 -7.24
N ARG A 145 -19.89 1.37 -8.44
CA ARG A 145 -19.52 0.09 -9.09
C ARG A 145 -18.04 0.00 -9.42
N ASP A 146 -17.44 1.05 -10.00
CA ASP A 146 -16.01 1.09 -10.29
C ASP A 146 -15.14 1.00 -9.01
N GLU A 147 -15.51 1.74 -7.96
CA GLU A 147 -14.83 1.70 -6.65
C GLU A 147 -14.97 0.35 -5.96
N THR A 148 -16.10 -0.34 -6.15
CA THR A 148 -16.28 -1.73 -5.70
C THR A 148 -15.41 -2.68 -6.52
N ARG A 149 -15.35 -2.51 -7.85
CA ARG A 149 -14.53 -3.33 -8.74
C ARG A 149 -13.04 -3.20 -8.45
N ILE A 150 -12.55 -2.00 -8.12
CA ILE A 150 -11.15 -1.81 -7.69
C ILE A 150 -10.85 -2.61 -6.42
N LYS A 151 -11.75 -2.59 -5.42
CA LYS A 151 -11.59 -3.39 -4.18
C LYS A 151 -11.58 -4.90 -4.46
N GLU A 152 -12.42 -5.38 -5.38
CA GLU A 152 -12.39 -6.77 -5.84
C GLU A 152 -11.05 -7.13 -6.50
N LEU A 153 -10.53 -6.27 -7.38
CA LEU A 153 -9.28 -6.50 -8.11
C LEU A 153 -8.06 -6.47 -7.18
N GLU A 154 -8.05 -5.59 -6.18
CA GLU A 154 -7.06 -5.61 -5.11
C GLU A 154 -7.15 -6.88 -4.27
N GLN A 155 -8.35 -7.36 -3.97
CA GLN A 155 -8.52 -8.62 -3.23
C GLN A 155 -7.99 -9.80 -4.05
N ARG A 156 -8.36 -9.89 -5.33
CA ARG A 156 -7.83 -10.90 -6.27
C ARG A 156 -6.30 -10.84 -6.39
N LEU A 157 -5.70 -9.65 -6.36
CA LEU A 157 -4.23 -9.49 -6.35
C LEU A 157 -3.60 -9.99 -5.03
N ARG A 158 -4.22 -9.74 -3.88
CA ARG A 158 -3.77 -10.29 -2.57
C ARG A 158 -3.90 -11.81 -2.52
N ASP A 159 -5.02 -12.35 -3.02
CA ASP A 159 -5.27 -13.79 -3.06
C ASP A 159 -4.30 -14.50 -4.02
N LEU A 160 -4.03 -13.89 -5.19
CA LEU A 160 -3.03 -14.37 -6.15
C LEU A 160 -1.61 -14.31 -5.58
N ASP A 161 -1.24 -13.29 -4.79
CA ASP A 161 0.05 -13.25 -4.11
C ASP A 161 0.16 -14.31 -3.00
N ALA A 162 -0.92 -14.61 -2.30
CA ALA A 162 -0.99 -15.72 -1.36
C ALA A 162 -0.92 -17.10 -2.06
N GLU A 163 -1.51 -17.26 -3.25
CA GLU A 163 -1.30 -18.44 -4.12
C GLU A 163 0.16 -18.56 -4.56
N ALA A 164 0.74 -17.47 -5.11
CA ALA A 164 2.13 -17.41 -5.54
C ALA A 164 3.10 -17.70 -4.39
N GLY A 165 2.80 -17.22 -3.17
CA GLY A 165 3.51 -17.55 -1.94
C GLY A 165 3.47 -19.04 -1.59
N ARG A 166 2.29 -19.68 -1.66
CA ARG A 166 2.11 -21.12 -1.42
C ARG A 166 2.77 -22.00 -2.48
N ALA A 167 2.78 -21.56 -3.75
CA ALA A 167 3.51 -22.19 -4.84
C ALA A 167 5.03 -21.88 -4.81
N GLY A 168 5.47 -20.94 -3.98
CA GLY A 168 6.87 -20.52 -3.86
C GLY A 168 7.42 -19.77 -5.09
N VAL A 169 6.55 -19.12 -5.85
CA VAL A 169 6.87 -18.31 -7.04
C VAL A 169 7.81 -17.15 -6.65
N PRO A 170 8.93 -16.91 -7.38
CA PRO A 170 9.83 -15.78 -7.14
C PRO A 170 9.12 -14.42 -7.19
N LEU A 171 9.57 -13.45 -6.38
CA LEU A 171 8.99 -12.10 -6.36
C LEU A 171 9.09 -11.40 -7.73
N GLU A 172 10.14 -11.68 -8.50
CA GLU A 172 10.36 -11.15 -9.86
C GLU A 172 9.32 -11.59 -10.90
N TRP A 173 8.50 -12.61 -10.58
CA TRP A 173 7.36 -13.04 -11.39
C TRP A 173 6.05 -12.39 -10.95
N ARG A 174 6.07 -11.67 -9.82
CA ARG A 174 4.94 -10.98 -9.19
C ARG A 174 5.05 -9.46 -9.23
N GLN A 175 6.13 -8.87 -9.78
CA GLN A 175 6.21 -7.41 -10.02
C GLN A 175 5.30 -6.98 -11.19
#